data_AF-A0A382CNA2-F1
#
_entry.id   AF-A0A382CNA2-F1
#
_cell.length_a   1.000
_cell.length_b   1.000
_cell.length_c   1.000
_cell.angle_alpha   90.00
_cell.angle_beta   90.00
_cell.angle_gamma   90.00
#
_symmetry.space_group_name_H-M   'P 1'
#
loop_
_entity.id
_entity.type
_entity.pdbx_description
1 polymer ?
#
loop_
_entity_poly.entity_id
_entity_poly.type
_entity_poly.pdbx_seq_one_letter_code
_entity_poly.pdbx_strand_id
1 'polypeptide(L)'
;MISWPWKKPKLYRHGDLLIRQVDEIPESATQLSTNIIAHGENGNTHKLHGSHQVYETPDKQILFTAEQDVSLKHQEHNTLKISKGNYVIIQEREFVPFKNIEQEVID
;
A
#
# COMPACT_ATOMS: atom_id res chain seq x y z
N MET A 1 -7.29 35.36 12.04
CA MET A 1 -7.86 34.04 11.69
C MET A 1 -6.91 33.37 10.71
N ILE A 2 -6.09 32.44 11.17
CA ILE A 2 -5.20 31.68 10.28
C ILE A 2 -5.99 30.44 9.84
N SER A 3 -6.59 30.50 8.66
CA SER A 3 -7.19 29.33 8.02
C SER A 3 -6.06 28.53 7.39
N TRP A 4 -5.63 27.44 8.03
CA TRP A 4 -4.70 26.49 7.42
C TRP A 4 -5.53 25.51 6.59
N PRO A 5 -5.43 25.50 5.25
CA PRO A 5 -6.16 24.55 4.43
C PRO A 5 -5.43 23.20 4.53
N TRP A 6 -5.72 22.41 5.56
CA TRP A 6 -5.28 21.01 5.60
C TRP A 6 -5.96 20.27 4.44
N LYS A 7 -5.26 20.17 3.31
CA LYS A 7 -5.68 19.34 2.19
C LYS A 7 -5.58 17.89 2.66
N LYS A 8 -6.73 17.24 2.85
CA LYS A 8 -6.78 15.85 3.31
C LYS A 8 -5.93 14.97 2.39
N PRO A 9 -5.10 14.06 2.93
CA PRO A 9 -4.26 13.18 2.10
C PRO A 9 -5.15 12.32 1.21
N LYS A 10 -4.72 12.09 -0.04
CA LYS A 10 -5.44 11.19 -0.94
C LYS A 10 -5.39 9.77 -0.39
N LEU A 11 -6.52 9.09 -0.48
CA LEU A 11 -6.69 7.72 -0.05
C LEU A 11 -7.36 6.93 -1.17
N TYR A 12 -6.76 5.82 -1.55
CA TYR A 12 -7.29 4.91 -2.55
C TYR A 12 -7.44 3.52 -1.95
N ARG A 13 -8.46 2.78 -2.37
CA ARG A 13 -8.66 1.37 -2.01
C ARG A 13 -8.67 0.53 -3.27
N HIS A 14 -8.01 -0.62 -3.22
CA HIS A 14 -7.98 -1.57 -4.33
C HIS A 14 -7.85 -3.00 -3.80
N GLY A 15 -8.98 -3.70 -3.68
CA GLY A 15 -9.03 -5.01 -3.04
C GLY A 15 -8.77 -4.92 -1.54
N ASP A 16 -7.78 -5.66 -1.07
CA ASP A 16 -7.22 -5.66 0.29
C ASP A 16 -6.16 -4.57 0.53
N LEU A 17 -5.88 -3.72 -0.47
CA LEU A 17 -4.92 -2.63 -0.31
C LEU A 17 -5.59 -1.28 -0.05
N LEU A 18 -5.07 -0.61 0.97
CA LEU A 18 -5.29 0.81 1.23
C LEU A 18 -4.01 1.58 0.88
N ILE A 19 -4.12 2.54 -0.04
CA ILE A 19 -3.00 3.33 -0.54
C ILE A 19 -3.19 4.76 -0.04
N ARG A 20 -2.32 5.20 0.86
CA ARG A 20 -2.42 6.52 1.50
C ARG A 20 -1.29 7.41 1.05
N GLN A 21 -1.62 8.63 0.66
CA GLN A 21 -0.62 9.64 0.33
C GLN A 21 0.18 10.03 1.58
N VAL A 22 1.49 10.18 1.40
CA VAL A 22 2.44 10.70 2.38
C VAL A 22 3.21 11.86 1.78
N ASP A 23 3.79 12.71 2.62
CA ASP A 23 4.54 13.88 2.15
C ASP A 23 5.89 13.46 1.53
N GLU A 24 6.58 12.50 2.14
CA GLU A 24 7.91 12.03 1.73
C GLU A 24 8.11 10.53 1.92
N ILE A 25 9.10 9.99 1.19
CA ILE A 25 9.62 8.63 1.39
C ILE A 25 10.77 8.73 2.40
N PRO A 26 10.78 7.93 3.48
CA PRO A 26 11.82 8.03 4.50
C PRO A 26 13.19 7.66 3.94
N GLU A 27 14.23 8.38 4.34
CA GLU A 27 15.62 8.16 3.87
C GLU A 27 16.14 6.75 4.17
N SER A 28 15.60 6.09 5.20
CA SER A 28 15.92 4.70 5.55
C SER A 28 15.34 3.67 4.58
N ALA A 29 14.47 4.07 3.65
CA ALA A 29 13.85 3.15 2.70
C ALA A 29 14.82 2.78 1.56
N THR A 30 14.87 1.49 1.25
CA THR A 30 15.70 0.96 0.16
C THR A 30 14.89 0.92 -1.13
N GLN A 31 15.48 1.39 -2.23
CA GLN A 31 14.87 1.27 -3.56
C GLN A 31 14.80 -0.18 -4.01
N LEU A 32 13.63 -0.58 -4.51
CA LEU A 32 13.41 -1.89 -5.09
C LEU A 32 13.29 -1.79 -6.61
N SER A 33 14.00 -2.67 -7.32
CA SER A 33 13.87 -2.82 -8.78
C SER A 33 12.65 -3.69 -9.13
N THR A 34 11.46 -3.24 -8.75
CA THR A 34 10.19 -3.95 -8.98
C THR A 34 9.06 -2.96 -9.24
N ASN A 35 8.00 -3.44 -9.89
CA ASN A 35 6.73 -2.74 -10.04
C ASN A 35 5.59 -3.38 -9.22
N ILE A 36 5.90 -4.41 -8.42
CA ILE A 36 4.95 -5.09 -7.55
C ILE A 36 4.93 -4.36 -6.20
N ILE A 37 3.74 -3.97 -5.75
CA ILE A 37 3.55 -3.27 -4.47
C ILE A 37 2.88 -4.11 -3.40
N ALA A 38 2.23 -5.21 -3.78
CA ALA A 38 1.72 -6.24 -2.86
C ALA A 38 1.39 -7.54 -3.61
N HIS A 39 1.28 -8.62 -2.84
CA HIS A 39 0.76 -9.90 -3.27
C HIS A 39 -0.65 -10.07 -2.69
N GLY A 40 -1.64 -10.33 -3.54
CA GLY A 40 -3.01 -10.65 -3.16
C GLY A 40 -3.16 -12.12 -2.77
N GLU A 41 -4.37 -12.48 -2.31
CA GLU A 41 -4.65 -13.75 -1.63
C GLU A 41 -4.36 -15.01 -2.47
N ASN A 42 -4.61 -14.95 -3.78
CA ASN A 42 -4.46 -16.10 -4.69
C ASN A 42 -3.11 -16.13 -5.43
N GLY A 43 -2.10 -15.42 -4.94
CA GLY A 43 -0.80 -15.28 -5.61
C GLY A 43 -0.78 -14.24 -6.75
N ASN A 44 -1.91 -13.59 -6.99
CA ASN A 44 -2.01 -12.44 -7.87
C ASN A 44 -1.25 -11.25 -7.27
N THR A 45 -0.80 -10.32 -8.12
CA THR A 45 0.07 -9.21 -7.70
C THR A 45 -0.49 -7.88 -8.12
N HIS A 46 -0.42 -6.93 -7.20
CA HIS A 46 -0.75 -5.54 -7.44
C HIS A 46 0.45 -4.87 -8.12
N LYS A 47 0.29 -4.52 -9.40
CA LYS A 47 1.39 -3.99 -10.25
C LYS A 47 1.14 -2.56 -10.70
N LEU A 48 2.14 -1.72 -10.52
CA LEU A 48 2.16 -0.36 -11.03
C LEU A 48 2.56 -0.31 -12.51
N HIS A 49 1.94 0.61 -13.24
CA HIS A 49 2.22 0.92 -14.64
C HIS A 49 2.32 2.44 -14.83
N GLY A 50 3.41 2.89 -15.45
CA GLY A 50 3.79 4.31 -15.61
C GLY A 50 5.16 4.59 -14.98
N SER A 51 5.59 5.85 -14.89
CA SER A 51 6.86 6.21 -14.23
C SER A 51 6.71 6.17 -12.71
N HIS A 52 7.44 5.27 -12.05
CA HIS A 52 7.36 5.04 -10.61
C HIS A 52 8.66 4.45 -10.05
N GLN A 53 8.83 4.59 -8.73
CA GLN A 53 9.87 3.91 -7.95
C GLN A 53 9.24 3.27 -6.71
N VAL A 54 9.54 1.99 -6.45
CA VAL A 54 9.08 1.26 -5.27
C VAL A 54 10.19 1.25 -4.20
N TYR A 55 9.80 1.30 -2.94
CA TYR A 55 10.69 1.29 -1.79
C TYR A 55 10.20 0.31 -0.74
N GLU A 56 11.14 -0.21 0.06
CA GLU A 56 10.86 -0.99 1.28
C GLU A 56 11.63 -0.38 2.45
N THR A 57 10.93 -0.15 3.57
CA THR A 57 11.56 0.29 4.82
C THR A 57 12.17 -0.90 5.59
N PRO A 58 13.03 -0.64 6.60
CA PRO A 58 13.58 -1.70 7.44
C PRO A 58 12.51 -2.56 8.13
N ASP A 59 11.34 -2.00 8.43
CA ASP A 59 10.17 -2.69 9.01
C ASP A 59 9.28 -3.42 7.98
N LYS A 60 9.74 -3.56 6.73
CA LYS A 60 9.04 -4.25 5.63
C LYS A 60 7.76 -3.55 5.16
N GLN A 61 7.65 -2.25 5.41
CA GLN A 61 6.59 -1.41 4.85
C GLN A 61 6.95 -1.04 3.41
N ILE A 62 6.03 -1.32 2.48
CA ILE A 62 6.16 -0.93 1.07
C ILE A 62 5.65 0.49 0.86
N LEU A 63 6.42 1.29 0.12
CA LEU A 63 6.06 2.62 -0.35
C LEU A 63 6.35 2.75 -1.84
N PHE A 64 5.78 3.76 -2.48
CA PHE A 64 6.17 4.12 -3.84
C PHE A 64 6.03 5.62 -4.10
N THR A 65 6.84 6.09 -5.05
CA THR A 65 6.72 7.41 -5.66
C THR A 65 6.14 7.24 -7.06
N ALA A 66 5.07 7.98 -7.36
CA ALA A 66 4.53 8.15 -8.69
C ALA A 66 4.98 9.50 -9.25
N GLU A 67 5.87 9.48 -10.25
CA GLU A 67 6.40 10.71 -10.86
C GLU A 67 5.38 11.37 -11.79
N GLN A 68 4.42 10.58 -12.26
CA GLN A 68 3.26 10.99 -13.04
C GLN A 68 2.02 10.25 -12.56
N ASP A 69 0.89 10.45 -13.23
CA ASP A 69 -0.27 9.60 -13.01
C ASP A 69 0.04 8.16 -13.44
N VAL A 70 -0.16 7.22 -12.53
CA VAL A 70 0.13 5.79 -12.70
C VAL A 70 -1.15 4.97 -12.58
N SER A 71 -1.11 3.76 -13.11
CA SER A 71 -2.20 2.79 -13.01
C SER A 71 -1.78 1.61 -12.17
N LEU A 72 -2.61 1.24 -11.19
CA LEU A 72 -2.50 0.01 -10.45
C LEU A 72 -3.42 -1.04 -11.05
N LYS A 73 -2.85 -2.19 -11.39
CA LYS A 73 -3.57 -3.31 -11.97
C LYS A 73 -3.46 -4.54 -11.07
N HIS A 74 -4.57 -5.26 -10.99
CA HIS A 74 -4.71 -6.56 -10.37
C HIS A 74 -5.58 -7.42 -11.28
N GLN A 75 -5.39 -8.74 -11.32
CA GLN A 75 -6.13 -9.60 -12.24
C GLN A 75 -7.64 -9.63 -11.93
N GLU A 76 -8.00 -9.49 -10.66
CA GLU A 76 -9.38 -9.62 -10.19
C GLU A 76 -10.10 -8.27 -10.05
N HIS A 77 -9.41 -7.14 -10.25
CA HIS A 77 -9.97 -5.81 -9.99
C HIS A 77 -9.80 -4.84 -11.16
N ASN A 78 -10.73 -3.89 -11.26
CA ASN A 78 -10.64 -2.81 -12.24
C ASN A 78 -9.39 -1.96 -12.01
N THR A 79 -8.73 -1.56 -13.09
CA THR A 79 -7.54 -0.70 -13.02
C THR A 79 -7.83 0.58 -12.23
N LEU A 80 -7.03 0.84 -11.19
CA LEU A 80 -7.11 2.03 -10.37
C LEU A 80 -6.11 3.08 -10.88
N LYS A 81 -6.56 4.31 -11.10
CA LYS A 81 -5.67 5.44 -11.43
C LYS A 81 -5.23 6.15 -10.16
N ILE A 82 -3.92 6.33 -10.01
CA ILE A 82 -3.30 7.00 -8.86
C ILE A 82 -2.53 8.20 -9.41
N SER A 83 -2.83 9.39 -8.87
CA SER A 83 -2.16 10.60 -9.31
C SER A 83 -0.72 10.68 -8.82
N LYS A 84 0.12 11.52 -9.44
CA LYS A 84 1.48 11.78 -8.96
C LYS A 84 1.56 12.08 -7.45
N GLY A 85 2.61 11.59 -6.79
CA GLY A 85 2.86 11.76 -5.35
C GLY A 85 3.55 10.56 -4.69
N ASN A 86 3.77 10.66 -3.37
CA ASN A 86 4.37 9.61 -2.55
C ASN A 86 3.27 8.88 -1.78
N TYR A 87 3.38 7.55 -1.67
CA TYR A 87 2.34 6.72 -1.09
C TYR A 87 2.89 5.58 -0.25
N VAL A 88 2.17 5.24 0.81
CA VAL A 88 2.40 4.03 1.63
C VAL A 88 1.29 3.01 1.37
N ILE A 89 1.66 1.73 1.34
CA ILE A 89 0.74 0.60 1.10
C ILE A 89 0.35 -0.05 2.42
N ILE A 90 -0.90 0.07 2.82
CA ILE A 90 -1.41 -0.60 4.01
C ILE A 90 -2.22 -1.80 3.53
N GLN A 91 -1.74 -3.01 3.83
CA GLN A 91 -2.50 -4.23 3.54
C GLN A 91 -3.55 -4.42 4.65
N GLU A 92 -4.82 -4.39 4.27
CA GLU A 92 -5.94 -4.69 5.16
C GLU A 92 -5.96 -6.20 5.40
N ARG A 93 -5.23 -6.67 6.42
CA ARG A 93 -5.40 -8.05 6.89
C ARG A 93 -6.72 -8.17 7.63
N GLU A 94 -7.44 -9.25 7.35
CA GLU A 94 -8.52 -9.71 8.20
C GLU A 94 -7.95 -9.94 9.62
N PHE A 95 -8.46 -9.18 10.60
CA PHE A 95 -8.11 -9.41 12.00
C PHE A 95 -8.72 -10.76 12.38
N VAL A 96 -7.88 -11.80 12.56
CA VAL A 96 -8.33 -13.09 13.07
C VAL A 96 -8.08 -13.12 14.58
N PRO A 97 -9.05 -12.73 15.43
CA PRO A 97 -8.85 -12.58 16.88
C PRO A 97 -8.46 -13.86 17.63
N PHE A 98 -8.49 -15.03 16.98
CA PHE A 98 -8.42 -16.32 17.66
C PHE A 98 -7.18 -17.17 17.36
N LYS A 99 -6.16 -16.66 16.66
CA LYS A 99 -4.98 -17.47 16.31
C LYS A 99 -4.04 -17.85 17.48
N ASN A 100 -4.33 -17.41 18.71
CA ASN A 100 -3.46 -17.63 19.88
C ASN A 100 -4.16 -18.17 21.14
N ILE A 101 -5.36 -18.75 21.04
CA ILE A 101 -5.96 -19.49 22.16
C ILE A 101 -5.89 -20.99 21.90
N GLU A 102 -4.73 -21.57 22.20
CA GLU A 102 -4.67 -22.98 22.61
C GLU A 102 -5.24 -23.03 24.04
N GLN A 103 -6.57 -23.13 24.19
CA GLN A 103 -7.15 -23.52 25.47
C GLN A 103 -7.21 -25.04 25.49
N GLU A 104 -6.41 -25.65 26.37
CA GLU A 104 -6.63 -27.03 26.81
C GLU A 104 -8.08 -27.17 27.27
N VAL A 105 -8.83 -28.01 26.57
CA VAL A 105 -10.15 -28.45 27.01
C VAL A 105 -9.90 -29.71 27.83
N ILE A 106 -10.03 -29.59 29.15
CA ILE A 106 -10.11 -30.74 30.06
C ILE A 106 -11.60 -31.10 30.17
N ASP A 107 -11.91 -32.39 29.94
CA ASP A 107 -13.25 -32.99 30.00
C ASP A 107 -13.88 -32.89 31.40
#